data_AF-A0A378AW73-F1
#
_entry.id   AF-A0A378AW73-F1
#
_cell.length_a   1.000
_cell.length_b   1.000
_cell.length_c   1.000
_cell.angle_alpha   90.00
_cell.angle_beta   90.00
_cell.angle_gamma   90.00
#
_symmetry.space_group_name_H-M   'P 1'
#
loop_
_entity.id
_entity.type
_entity.pdbx_description
1 polymer ?
#
loop_
_entity_poly.entity_id
_entity_poly.type
_entity_poly.pdbx_seq_one_letter_code
_entity_poly.pdbx_strand_id
1 'polypeptide(L)'
;MHAIRLMMSGLFDRYPNLNLVLGHLGEGLVHMLPRTQHRLYRQRFGCGLGKRKKPLMHYLQNNFIVTTSGHFNTHSLNNAIEVMGADRVMFSVDYPYEDIHSGLRLV
;
A
#
# COMPACT_ATOMS: atom_id res chain seq x y z
N MET A 1 5.60 -4.87 -6.81
CA MET A 1 6.48 -6.03 -6.43
C MET A 1 7.47 -5.70 -5.30
N HIS A 2 8.18 -4.56 -5.33
CA HIS A 2 9.22 -4.25 -4.33
C HIS A 2 8.68 -4.08 -2.89
N ALA A 3 7.55 -3.39 -2.71
CA ALA A 3 6.90 -3.20 -1.40
C ALA A 3 6.62 -4.52 -0.66
N ILE A 4 6.12 -5.54 -1.37
CA ILE A 4 5.88 -6.87 -0.79
C ILE A 4 7.18 -7.52 -0.30
N ARG A 5 8.28 -7.38 -1.06
CA ARG A 5 9.59 -7.90 -0.64
C ARG A 5 10.09 -7.20 0.62
N LEU A 6 9.91 -5.88 0.72
CA LEU A 6 10.24 -5.13 1.94
C LEU A 6 9.42 -5.64 3.14
N MET A 7 8.11 -5.82 2.99
CA MET A 7 7.24 -6.40 4.03
C MET A 7 7.70 -7.80 4.45
N MET A 8 8.11 -8.64 3.49
CA MET A 8 8.59 -10.00 3.77
C MET A 8 10.00 -10.04 4.38
N SER A 9 10.84 -9.02 4.15
CA SER A 9 12.24 -9.04 4.54
C SER A 9 12.49 -8.94 6.06
N GLY A 10 11.47 -8.57 6.85
CA GLY A 10 11.60 -8.23 8.27
C GLY A 10 12.04 -6.78 8.52
N LEU A 11 12.09 -5.93 7.48
CA LEU A 11 12.47 -4.51 7.60
C LEU A 11 11.61 -3.79 8.64
N PHE A 12 10.28 -3.91 8.54
CA PHE A 12 9.34 -3.22 9.43
C PHE A 12 9.25 -3.86 10.82
N ASP A 13 9.71 -5.10 11.01
CA ASP A 13 9.88 -5.64 12.36
C ASP A 13 11.10 -5.06 13.06
N ARG A 14 12.15 -4.73 12.29
CA ARG A 14 13.37 -4.08 12.80
C ARG A 14 13.15 -2.59 13.05
N TYR A 15 12.39 -1.93 12.17
CA TYR A 15 12.09 -0.50 12.24
C TYR A 15 10.56 -0.29 12.19
N PRO A 16 9.85 -0.51 13.32
CA PRO A 16 8.39 -0.47 13.35
C PRO A 16 7.79 0.90 13.03
N ASN A 17 8.54 1.98 13.28
CA ASN A 17 8.09 3.36 13.04
C ASN A 17 8.48 3.88 11.64
N LEU A 18 9.09 3.05 10.79
CA LEU A 18 9.43 3.44 9.42
C LEU A 18 8.13 3.57 8.60
N ASN A 19 7.94 4.74 7.98
CA ASN A 19 6.87 5.00 7.03
C ASN A 19 7.42 5.07 5.61
N LEU A 20 6.79 4.35 4.68
CA LEU A 20 7.08 4.38 3.26
C LEU A 20 5.89 5.01 2.52
N VAL A 21 6.16 5.98 1.65
CA VAL A 21 5.13 6.57 0.79
C VAL A 21 5.10 5.84 -0.56
N LEU A 22 3.91 5.47 -1.02
CA LEU A 22 3.68 4.94 -2.38
C LEU A 22 2.70 5.84 -3.14
N GLY A 23 3.02 6.11 -4.41
CA GLY A 23 2.11 6.80 -5.33
C GLY A 23 0.90 5.96 -5.73
N HIS A 24 0.06 6.52 -6.60
CA HIS A 24 -0.88 5.76 -7.44
C HIS A 24 -1.83 4.86 -6.62
N LEU A 25 -2.33 5.41 -5.51
CA LEU A 25 -3.12 4.74 -4.48
C LEU A 25 -2.54 3.38 -4.04
N GLY A 26 -1.22 3.35 -3.88
CA GLY A 26 -0.48 2.19 -3.42
C GLY A 26 -0.21 1.16 -4.50
N GLU A 27 -0.17 1.54 -5.78
CA GLU A 27 0.30 0.68 -6.88
C GLU A 27 -0.51 -0.63 -7.02
N GLY A 28 -1.83 -0.52 -6.80
CA GLY A 28 -2.76 -1.66 -6.76
C GLY A 28 -2.58 -2.59 -5.55
N LEU A 29 -1.62 -2.33 -4.66
CA LEU A 29 -1.32 -3.15 -3.49
C LEU A 29 -2.49 -3.16 -2.51
N VAL A 30 -3.14 -2.01 -2.30
CA VAL A 30 -4.30 -1.87 -1.40
C VAL A 30 -5.37 -2.91 -1.72
N HIS A 31 -5.70 -3.04 -3.01
CA HIS A 31 -6.71 -4.00 -3.48
C HIS A 31 -6.19 -5.45 -3.48
N MET A 32 -4.96 -5.68 -3.94
CA MET A 32 -4.45 -7.03 -4.22
C MET A 32 -3.81 -7.74 -3.02
N LEU A 33 -3.47 -7.02 -1.95
CA LEU A 33 -2.73 -7.57 -0.82
C LEU A 33 -3.49 -8.65 -0.04
N PRO A 34 -4.82 -8.54 0.20
CA PRO A 34 -5.57 -9.63 0.86
C PRO A 34 -5.45 -10.97 0.13
N ARG A 35 -5.60 -10.96 -1.21
CA ARG A 35 -5.40 -12.16 -2.05
C ARG A 35 -3.95 -12.65 -1.97
N THR A 36 -2.98 -11.75 -2.12
CA THR A 36 -1.55 -12.08 -2.08
C THR A 36 -1.16 -12.72 -0.76
N GLN A 37 -1.60 -12.14 0.35
CA GLN A 37 -1.42 -12.65 1.69
C GLN A 37 -2.05 -14.04 1.84
N HIS A 38 -3.31 -14.22 1.44
CA HIS A 38 -3.99 -15.52 1.49
C HIS A 38 -3.23 -16.60 0.71
N ARG A 39 -2.81 -16.29 -0.53
CA ARG A 39 -2.04 -17.24 -1.36
C ARG A 39 -0.70 -17.58 -0.76
N LEU A 40 0.03 -16.61 -0.20
CA LEU A 40 1.30 -16.85 0.48
C LEU A 40 1.16 -17.77 1.69
N TYR A 41 0.05 -17.69 2.42
CA TYR A 41 -0.23 -18.59 3.55
C TYR A 41 -0.64 -20.00 3.10
N ARG A 42 -1.39 -20.13 1.99
CA ARG A 42 -1.82 -21.43 1.45
C ARG A 42 -0.70 -22.22 0.77
N GLN A 43 0.38 -21.56 0.37
CA GLN A 43 1.48 -22.19 -0.38
C GLN A 43 2.43 -23.05 0.47
N ARG A 44 2.18 -23.25 1.78
CA ARG A 44 3.28 -23.53 2.72
C ARG A 44 3.20 -24.86 3.47
N PHE A 45 3.90 -25.83 2.91
CA PHE A 45 4.66 -26.86 3.62
C PHE A 45 6.07 -26.34 3.99
N GLY A 46 6.16 -25.28 4.82
CA GLY A 46 7.41 -24.90 5.52
C GLY A 46 8.38 -23.87 4.88
N CYS A 47 8.43 -23.62 3.57
CA CYS A 47 9.52 -22.80 2.97
C CYS A 47 9.14 -21.38 2.53
N GLY A 48 9.75 -20.31 3.06
CA GLY A 48 9.88 -18.96 2.41
C GLY A 48 9.05 -17.72 2.87
N LEU A 49 8.61 -17.58 4.13
CA LEU A 49 7.74 -16.44 4.52
C LEU A 49 8.53 -15.13 4.65
N GLY A 50 9.83 -15.19 4.37
CA GLY A 50 10.80 -14.17 4.73
C GLY A 50 11.01 -14.15 6.24
N LYS A 51 11.50 -13.02 6.76
CA LYS A 51 11.79 -12.81 8.19
C LYS A 51 10.66 -12.08 8.92
N ARG A 52 9.54 -11.83 8.23
CA ARG A 52 8.41 -11.06 8.75
C ARG A 52 7.76 -11.74 9.98
N LYS A 53 7.38 -10.95 10.98
CA LYS A 53 6.70 -11.44 12.20
C LYS A 53 5.19 -11.17 12.20
N LYS A 54 4.69 -10.29 11.34
CA LYS A 54 3.28 -9.89 11.25
C LYS A 54 2.69 -10.18 9.87
N PRO A 55 1.35 -10.21 9.71
CA PRO A 55 0.68 -10.29 8.42
C PRO A 55 1.08 -9.14 7.49
N LEU A 56 1.02 -9.35 6.16
CA LEU A 56 1.31 -8.28 5.20
C LEU A 56 0.34 -7.11 5.32
N MET A 57 -0.94 -7.37 5.60
CA MET A 57 -1.94 -6.33 5.86
C MET A 57 -1.57 -5.44 7.04
N HIS A 58 -0.93 -6.00 8.08
CA HIS A 58 -0.47 -5.21 9.21
C HIS A 58 0.58 -4.18 8.77
N TYR A 59 1.57 -4.59 7.97
CA TYR A 59 2.58 -3.64 7.48
C TYR A 59 1.98 -2.61 6.54
N LEU A 60 1.05 -2.99 5.65
CA LEU A 60 0.36 -2.03 4.80
C LEU A 60 -0.32 -0.93 5.64
N GLN A 61 -1.07 -1.31 6.68
CA GLN A 61 -1.84 -0.38 7.50
C GLN A 61 -0.99 0.45 8.47
N ASN A 62 0.22 -0.01 8.83
CA ASN A 62 1.03 0.62 9.87
C ASN A 62 2.33 1.27 9.36
N ASN A 63 2.82 0.90 8.18
CA ASN A 63 4.09 1.35 7.64
C ASN A 63 3.99 2.01 6.27
N PHE A 64 2.82 2.04 5.65
CA PHE A 64 2.64 2.67 4.33
C PHE A 64 1.69 3.85 4.40
N ILE A 65 2.00 4.88 3.63
CA ILE A 65 1.11 6.00 3.31
C ILE A 65 0.97 5.98 1.80
N VAL A 66 -0.25 6.12 1.28
CA VAL A 66 -0.50 6.16 -0.18
C VAL A 66 -0.86 7.55 -0.64
N THR A 67 -0.56 7.89 -1.89
CA THR A 67 -0.98 9.16 -2.49
C THR A 67 -1.92 8.96 -3.68
N THR A 68 -2.73 9.96 -3.99
CA THR A 68 -3.65 9.94 -5.14
C THR A 68 -2.99 10.25 -6.49
N SER A 69 -1.65 10.34 -6.54
CA SER A 69 -0.89 10.72 -7.74
C SER A 69 -1.32 9.89 -8.96
N GLY A 70 -1.78 10.55 -10.03
CA GLY A 70 -2.27 9.89 -11.24
C GLY A 70 -3.43 8.89 -11.07
N HIS A 71 -4.11 8.87 -9.93
CA HIS A 71 -5.22 7.94 -9.67
C HIS A 71 -6.47 8.67 -9.19
N PHE A 72 -7.07 9.44 -10.11
CA PHE A 72 -8.21 10.31 -9.83
C PHE A 72 -9.56 9.59 -9.87
N ASN A 73 -9.73 8.60 -9.00
CA ASN A 73 -10.94 7.77 -8.93
C ASN A 73 -11.48 7.66 -7.50
N THR A 74 -12.67 8.21 -7.27
CA THR A 74 -13.31 8.27 -5.94
C THR A 74 -13.58 6.88 -5.35
N HIS A 75 -13.97 5.89 -6.16
CA HIS A 75 -14.19 4.53 -5.64
C HIS A 75 -12.90 3.88 -5.13
N SER A 76 -11.81 4.07 -5.85
CA SER A 76 -10.48 3.57 -5.44
C SER A 76 -9.97 4.32 -4.20
N LEU A 77 -10.21 5.64 -4.13
CA LEU A 77 -9.89 6.45 -2.95
C LEU A 77 -10.66 5.92 -1.72
N ASN A 78 -11.97 5.73 -1.84
CA ASN A 78 -12.79 5.22 -0.74
C ASN A 78 -12.33 3.84 -0.27
N ASN A 79 -11.96 2.95 -1.20
CA ASN A 79 -11.37 1.66 -0.84
C ASN A 79 -10.06 1.81 -0.05
N ALA A 80 -9.17 2.72 -0.47
CA ALA A 80 -7.93 2.96 0.25
C ALA A 80 -8.17 3.52 1.66
N ILE A 81 -9.10 4.46 1.80
CA ILE A 81 -9.49 5.01 3.11
C ILE A 81 -10.08 3.92 4.00
N GLU A 82 -10.96 3.06 3.49
CA GLU A 82 -11.56 1.96 4.27
C GLU A 82 -10.51 0.93 4.72
N VAL A 83 -9.55 0.60 3.84
CA VAL A 83 -8.52 -0.41 4.13
C VAL A 83 -7.41 0.13 5.05
N MET A 84 -6.98 1.38 4.86
CA MET A 84 -5.78 1.93 5.52
C MET A 84 -6.07 2.98 6.58
N GLY A 85 -7.26 3.57 6.58
CA GLY A 85 -7.60 4.77 7.36
C GLY A 85 -7.26 6.06 6.61
N ALA A 86 -8.06 7.11 6.83
CA ALA A 86 -7.89 8.41 6.16
C ALA A 86 -6.51 9.04 6.42
N ASP A 87 -5.95 8.88 7.62
CA ASP A 87 -4.62 9.40 8.01
C ASP A 87 -3.46 8.79 7.21
N ARG A 88 -3.73 7.74 6.42
CA ARG A 88 -2.75 7.02 5.61
C ARG A 88 -2.91 7.31 4.11
N VAL A 89 -3.77 8.27 3.73
CA VAL A 89 -4.00 8.65 2.34
C VAL A 89 -3.74 10.15 2.17
N MET A 90 -2.84 10.51 1.24
CA MET A 90 -2.48 11.90 0.94
C MET A 90 -2.92 12.28 -0.48
N PHE A 91 -3.36 13.53 -0.66
CA PHE A 91 -3.58 14.06 -1.99
C PHE A 91 -2.24 14.32 -2.72
N SER A 92 -2.17 13.95 -3.99
CA SER A 92 -1.07 14.27 -4.91
C SER A 92 -1.56 14.17 -6.36
N VAL A 93 -0.88 14.86 -7.29
CA VAL A 93 -1.28 14.95 -8.70
C VAL A 93 -0.42 14.09 -9.62
N ASP A 94 0.90 14.06 -9.45
CA ASP A 94 1.88 13.54 -10.44
C ASP A 94 2.20 14.51 -11.59
N TYR A 95 2.23 15.82 -11.31
CA TYR A 95 2.71 16.82 -12.28
C TYR A 95 4.21 16.62 -12.59
N PRO A 96 4.67 16.75 -13.84
CA PRO A 96 3.97 17.23 -15.03
C PRO A 96 3.32 16.14 -15.90
N TYR A 97 3.31 14.89 -15.44
CA TYR A 97 2.72 13.79 -16.21
C TYR A 97 1.20 13.85 -16.22
N GLU A 98 0.62 14.35 -15.12
CA GLU A 98 -0.80 14.63 -14.97
C GLU A 98 -1.09 16.13 -14.88
N ASP A 99 -2.29 16.51 -15.30
CA ASP A 99 -2.78 17.88 -15.20
C ASP A 99 -3.30 18.21 -13.79
N ILE A 100 -2.96 19.39 -13.28
CA ILE A 100 -3.36 19.82 -11.93
C ILE A 100 -4.89 19.88 -11.81
N HIS A 101 -5.62 20.28 -12.86
CA HIS A 101 -7.07 20.37 -12.82
C HIS A 101 -7.75 19.00 -12.81
N SER A 102 -7.12 17.97 -13.38
CA SER A 102 -7.60 16.59 -13.25
C SER A 102 -7.58 16.12 -11.80
N GLY A 103 -6.52 16.43 -11.05
CA GLY A 103 -6.40 16.10 -9.63
C GLY A 103 -7.46 16.79 -8.76
N LEU A 104 -7.80 18.05 -9.06
CA LEU A 104 -8.81 18.80 -8.31
C LEU A 104 -10.22 18.17 -8.35
N ARG A 105 -10.51 17.25 -9.28
CA ARG A 105 -11.80 16.56 -9.35
C ARG A 105 -12.01 15.50 -8.25
N LEU A 106 -10.96 15.11 -7.54
CA LEU A 106 -11.02 14.16 -6.43
C LEU A 106 -11.48 14.80 -5.11
N VAL A 107 -11.42 16.12 -5.00
CA VAL A 107 -11.59 16.88 -3.74
C VAL A 107 -12.88 17.69 -3.77
#